data_AF-A0A8X6IB91-F1
#
_entry.id   AF-A0A8X6IB91-F1
#
_cell.length_a   1.000
_cell.length_b   1.000
_cell.length_c   1.000
_cell.angle_alpha   90.00
_cell.angle_beta   90.00
_cell.angle_gamma   90.00
#
_symmetry.space_group_name_H-M   'P 1'
#
loop_
_entity.id
_entity.type
_entity.pdbx_description
1 polymer ?
#
loop_
_entity_poly.entity_id
_entity_poly.type
_entity_poly.pdbx_seq_one_letter_code
_entity_poly.pdbx_strand_id
1 'polypeptide(L)'
;MKPATHLWRQFQLVELKQMCQQGDTTFINVLNALRVGELTSKHLEILLGKVSTDAINEFSIERALRIYPTNEQVARHNEKVLLYFENKGTTIYTIKAQDQLIDATRNLGNKDLDSVIPDGINKTGGLPKILKIFT
;
A
#
# COMPACT_ATOMS: atom_id res chain seq x y z
N MET A 1 42.85 -15.06 16.12
CA MET A 1 41.71 -14.57 15.30
C MET A 1 41.34 -13.17 15.78
N LYS A 2 41.24 -12.18 14.89
CA LYS A 2 40.71 -10.85 15.27
C LYS A 2 39.17 -10.96 15.34
N PRO A 3 38.53 -10.45 16.39
CA PRO A 3 37.06 -10.43 16.45
C PRO A 3 36.52 -9.57 15.30
N ALA A 4 35.44 -10.04 14.66
CA ALA A 4 34.76 -9.28 13.62
C ALA A 4 34.30 -7.92 14.18
N THR A 5 34.57 -6.85 13.43
CA THR A 5 34.21 -5.49 13.85
C THR A 5 32.69 -5.30 13.71
N HIS A 6 32.03 -4.87 14.78
CA HIS A 6 30.59 -4.64 14.79
C HIS A 6 30.25 -3.27 14.19
N LEU A 7 30.07 -3.21 12.87
CA LEU A 7 29.88 -1.98 12.09
C LEU A 7 28.79 -1.03 12.64
N TRP A 8 27.71 -1.57 13.21
CA TRP A 8 26.63 -0.74 13.79
C TRP A 8 27.11 0.22 14.90
N ARG A 9 28.19 -0.13 15.60
CA ARG A 9 28.77 0.69 16.67
C ARG A 9 29.62 1.85 16.16
N GLN A 10 29.89 1.91 14.86
CA GLN A 10 30.70 2.96 14.23
C GLN A 10 29.85 4.13 13.72
N PHE A 11 28.53 4.01 13.72
CA PHE A 11 27.63 5.07 13.29
C PHE A 11 27.38 6.09 14.40
N GLN A 12 27.22 7.35 14.01
CA GLN A 12 26.68 8.41 14.85
C GLN A 12 25.18 8.54 14.58
N LEU A 13 24.37 8.59 15.63
CA LEU A 13 22.94 8.83 15.53
C LEU A 13 22.63 10.28 15.87
N VAL A 14 21.77 10.90 15.06
CA VAL A 14 21.21 12.22 15.30
C VAL A 14 19.69 12.07 15.38
N GLU A 15 19.10 12.52 16.48
CA GLU A 15 17.65 12.47 16.70
C GLU A 15 17.01 13.81 16.30
N LEU A 16 16.02 13.74 15.41
CA LEU A 16 15.16 14.88 15.09
C LEU A 16 13.97 14.90 16.05
N LYS A 17 13.72 16.06 16.67
CA LYS A 17 12.68 16.21 17.71
C LYS A 17 11.41 16.90 17.23
N GLN A 18 11.45 17.55 16.07
CA GLN A 18 10.31 18.30 15.55
C GLN A 18 9.55 17.47 14.52
N MET A 19 8.23 17.38 14.69
CA MET A 19 7.34 16.74 13.72
C MET A 19 6.86 17.74 12.67
N CYS A 20 6.79 17.32 11.41
CA CYS A 20 6.42 18.16 10.27
C CYS A 20 4.92 18.51 10.18
N GLN A 21 4.08 17.96 11.06
CA GLN A 21 2.65 18.26 11.13
C GLN A 21 2.42 19.57 11.90
N GLN A 22 2.76 20.70 11.27
CA GLN A 22 2.58 22.02 11.86
C GLN A 22 1.09 22.32 12.07
N GLY A 23 0.67 22.48 13.34
CA GLY A 23 -0.63 23.09 13.68
C GLY A 23 -1.40 22.42 14.82
N ASP A 24 -1.23 21.11 15.04
CA ASP A 24 -2.01 20.38 16.06
C ASP A 24 -1.11 19.68 17.09
N THR A 25 -0.83 20.40 18.18
CA THR A 25 -0.05 19.87 19.31
C THR A 25 -0.72 18.70 20.01
N THR A 26 -2.05 18.62 19.96
CA THR A 26 -2.83 17.54 20.59
C THR A 26 -2.64 16.25 19.79
N PHE A 27 -2.73 16.32 18.47
CA PHE A 27 -2.50 15.17 17.60
C PHE A 27 -1.04 14.69 17.63
N ILE A 28 -0.07 15.62 17.64
CA ILE A 28 1.35 15.27 17.81
C ILE A 28 1.58 14.49 19.11
N ASN A 29 0.94 14.91 20.20
CA ASN A 29 1.07 14.23 21.49
C ASN A 29 0.52 12.81 21.44
N VAL A 30 -0.66 12.62 20.84
CA VAL A 30 -1.25 11.29 20.62
C VAL A 30 -0.33 10.40 19.79
N LEU A 31 0.25 10.91 18.69
CA LEU A 31 1.17 10.15 17.84
C LEU A 31 2.47 9.77 18.57
N ASN A 32 3.03 10.68 19.36
CA ASN A 32 4.22 10.40 20.15
C ASN A 32 3.94 9.35 21.24
N ALA A 33 2.80 9.42 21.91
CA ALA A 33 2.35 8.43 22.87
C ALA A 33 2.13 7.05 22.22
N LEU A 34 1.53 7.02 21.02
CA LEU A 34 1.36 5.80 20.23
C LEU A 34 2.71 5.18 19.86
N ARG A 35 3.68 5.99 19.45
CA ARG A 35 5.03 5.55 19.06
C ARG A 35 5.77 4.81 20.18
N VAL A 36 5.64 5.28 21.42
CA VAL A 36 6.31 4.69 22.58
C VAL A 36 5.46 3.65 23.31
N GLY A 37 4.18 3.51 22.95
CA GLY A 37 3.24 2.56 23.57
C GLY A 37 2.57 3.05 24.86
N GLU A 38 2.62 4.35 25.16
CA GLU A 38 2.11 4.95 26.41
C GLU A 38 0.79 5.70 26.17
N LEU A 39 -0.21 5.01 25.61
CA LEU A 39 -1.52 5.60 25.38
C LEU A 39 -2.30 5.76 26.69
N THR A 40 -2.74 6.99 26.97
CA THR A 40 -3.65 7.28 28.08
C THR A 40 -5.11 7.15 27.63
N SER A 41 -6.04 7.08 28.59
CA SER A 41 -7.48 7.07 28.28
C SER A 41 -7.92 8.29 27.48
N LYS A 42 -7.32 9.46 27.73
CA LYS A 42 -7.58 10.69 26.97
C LYS A 42 -7.12 10.58 25.51
N HIS A 43 -5.97 9.94 25.26
CA HIS A 43 -5.50 9.71 23.90
C HIS A 43 -6.44 8.77 23.14
N LEU A 44 -6.92 7.72 23.80
CA LEU A 44 -7.89 6.79 23.22
C LEU A 44 -9.23 7.47 22.92
N GLU A 45 -9.73 8.31 23.83
CA GLU A 45 -10.96 9.08 23.60
C GLU A 45 -10.86 9.97 22.36
N ILE A 46 -9.73 10.67 22.18
CA ILE A 46 -9.46 11.47 20.99
C ILE A 46 -9.49 10.60 19.72
N LEU A 47 -8.82 9.44 19.74
CA LEU A 47 -8.79 8.54 18.58
C LEU A 47 -10.17 7.96 18.26
N LEU A 48 -10.91 7.53 19.28
CA LEU A 48 -12.26 6.98 19.12
C LEU A 48 -13.24 8.03 18.59
N GLY A 49 -13.11 9.29 19.02
CA GLY A 49 -13.89 10.40 18.47
C GLY A 49 -13.59 10.71 16.99
N LYS A 50 -12.50 10.18 16.43
CA LYS A 50 -12.14 10.29 15.01
C LYS A 50 -12.60 9.09 14.18
N VAL A 51 -13.15 8.05 14.81
CA VAL A 51 -13.73 6.91 14.08
C VAL A 51 -15.03 7.39 13.44
N SER A 52 -14.97 7.68 12.14
CA SER A 52 -16.17 7.93 11.34
C SER A 52 -16.78 6.61 10.92
N THR A 53 -18.06 6.40 11.22
CA THR A 53 -18.88 5.34 10.62
C THR A 53 -19.34 5.69 9.21
N ASP A 54 -19.30 6.98 8.88
CA ASP A 54 -19.97 7.51 7.71
C ASP A 54 -18.93 7.76 6.62
N ALA A 55 -19.06 7.02 5.51
CA ALA A 55 -18.25 7.18 4.31
C ALA A 55 -18.73 8.39 3.47
N ILE A 56 -18.89 9.55 4.11
CA ILE A 56 -19.46 10.77 3.52
C ILE A 56 -18.35 11.82 3.39
N ASN A 57 -18.48 12.67 2.37
CA ASN A 57 -17.58 13.79 2.07
C ASN A 57 -16.11 13.35 1.91
N GLU A 58 -15.22 13.85 2.76
CA GLU A 58 -13.78 13.61 2.68
C GLU A 58 -13.43 12.11 2.81
N PHE A 59 -14.25 11.35 3.55
CA PHE A 59 -14.07 9.92 3.77
C PHE A 59 -14.88 9.04 2.80
N SER A 60 -15.47 9.64 1.75
CA SER A 60 -16.14 8.89 0.70
C SER A 60 -15.20 7.96 -0.03
N ILE A 61 -15.77 6.92 -0.64
CA ILE A 61 -15.02 5.79 -1.19
C ILE A 61 -14.00 6.17 -2.26
N GLU A 62 -14.25 7.26 -2.96
CA GLU A 62 -13.49 7.76 -4.08
C GLU A 62 -12.52 8.90 -3.74
N ARG A 63 -12.52 9.40 -2.49
CA ARG A 63 -11.79 10.64 -2.12
C ARG A 63 -10.58 10.42 -1.23
N ALA A 64 -10.67 9.50 -0.27
CA ALA A 64 -9.60 9.27 0.70
C ALA A 64 -8.70 8.08 0.33
N LEU A 65 -7.39 8.24 0.52
CA LEU A 65 -6.46 7.11 0.55
C LEU A 65 -6.73 6.28 1.81
N ARG A 66 -6.94 4.96 1.64
CA ARG A 66 -7.15 4.04 2.77
C ARG A 66 -5.97 3.09 2.93
N ILE A 67 -5.47 3.01 4.16
CA ILE A 67 -4.37 2.12 4.53
C ILE A 67 -4.96 0.87 5.17
N TYR A 68 -4.51 -0.30 4.69
CA TYR A 68 -4.95 -1.59 5.20
C TYR A 68 -3.78 -2.45 5.66
N PRO A 69 -3.98 -3.30 6.69
CA PRO A 69 -2.97 -4.26 7.12
C PRO A 69 -2.57 -5.31 6.07
N THR A 70 -3.49 -5.70 5.16
CA THR A 70 -3.23 -6.77 4.19
C THR A 70 -3.53 -6.37 2.75
N ASN A 71 -2.78 -6.96 1.81
CA ASN A 71 -3.01 -6.78 0.37
C ASN A 71 -4.38 -7.29 -0.08
N GLU A 72 -4.93 -8.30 0.59
CA GLU A 72 -6.27 -8.80 0.29
C GLU A 72 -7.34 -7.74 0.63
N GLN A 73 -7.19 -7.05 1.75
CA GLN A 73 -8.08 -5.93 2.11
C GLN A 73 -7.95 -4.77 1.11
N VAL A 74 -6.73 -4.47 0.65
CA VAL A 74 -6.48 -3.49 -0.42
C VAL A 74 -7.20 -3.91 -1.70
N ALA A 75 -7.07 -5.17 -2.14
CA ALA A 75 -7.69 -5.67 -3.35
C ALA A 75 -9.22 -5.56 -3.28
N ARG A 76 -9.84 -6.06 -2.20
CA ARG A 76 -11.28 -5.94 -1.96
C ARG A 76 -11.74 -4.50 -1.92
N HIS A 77 -10.91 -3.59 -1.39
CA HIS A 77 -11.24 -2.18 -1.34
C HIS A 77 -11.23 -1.55 -2.73
N ASN A 78 -10.16 -1.78 -3.49
CA ASN A 78 -10.00 -1.25 -4.85
C ASN A 78 -11.07 -1.78 -5.80
N GLU A 79 -11.50 -3.04 -5.66
CA GLU A 79 -12.65 -3.58 -6.39
C GLU A 79 -13.93 -2.79 -6.14
N LYS A 80 -14.23 -2.45 -4.87
CA LYS A 80 -15.40 -1.62 -4.53
C LYS A 80 -15.30 -0.21 -5.14
N VAL A 81 -14.11 0.37 -5.19
CA VAL A 81 -13.88 1.67 -5.84
C VAL A 81 -14.16 1.57 -7.35
N LEU A 82 -13.66 0.52 -8.01
CA LEU A 82 -13.92 0.29 -9.44
C LEU A 82 -15.42 0.13 -9.73
N LEU A 83 -16.11 -0.71 -8.95
CA LEU A 83 -17.56 -0.92 -9.03
C LEU A 83 -18.34 0.40 -8.83
N TYR A 84 -17.90 1.25 -7.91
CA TYR A 84 -18.52 2.54 -7.67
C TYR A 84 -18.47 3.46 -8.90
N PHE A 85 -17.32 3.54 -9.57
CA PHE A 85 -17.16 4.35 -10.77
C PHE A 85 -17.86 3.74 -11.99
N GLU A 86 -17.83 2.41 -12.12
CA GLU A 86 -18.57 1.69 -13.16
C GLU A 86 -20.08 1.95 -13.04
N ASN A 87 -20.65 1.87 -11.83
CA ASN A 87 -22.06 2.17 -11.57
C ASN A 87 -22.43 3.64 -11.83
N LYS A 88 -21.46 4.56 -11.76
CA LYS A 88 -21.65 5.97 -12.16
C LYS A 88 -21.57 6.19 -13.67
N GLY A 89 -21.36 5.14 -14.45
CA GLY A 89 -21.19 5.22 -15.91
C GLY A 89 -19.78 5.62 -16.35
N THR A 90 -18.80 5.54 -15.46
CA THR A 90 -17.39 5.81 -15.81
C THR A 90 -16.83 4.61 -16.57
N THR A 91 -16.07 4.88 -17.64
CA THR A 91 -15.45 3.80 -18.43
C THR A 91 -14.30 3.19 -17.65
N ILE A 92 -14.31 1.86 -17.49
CA ILE A 92 -13.21 1.10 -16.88
C ILE A 92 -12.32 0.52 -17.98
N TYR A 93 -11.05 0.88 -17.96
CA TYR A 93 -10.04 0.34 -18.86
C TYR A 93 -9.35 -0.86 -18.21
N THR A 94 -9.20 -1.95 -18.96
CA THR A 94 -8.44 -3.13 -18.54
C THR A 94 -7.16 -3.24 -19.33
N ILE A 95 -6.04 -3.08 -18.66
CA ILE A 95 -4.69 -3.25 -19.21
C ILE A 95 -4.23 -4.67 -18.88
N LYS A 96 -3.78 -5.41 -19.89
CA LYS A 96 -3.23 -6.75 -19.73
C LYS A 96 -1.74 -6.71 -20.06
N ALA A 97 -0.91 -7.21 -19.16
CA ALA A 97 0.50 -7.42 -19.43
C ALA A 97 0.67 -8.45 -20.53
N GLN A 98 1.65 -8.23 -21.41
CA GLN A 98 2.03 -9.16 -22.47
C GLN A 98 3.54 -9.37 -22.40
N ASP A 99 3.93 -10.63 -22.37
CA ASP A 99 5.33 -11.03 -22.42
C ASP A 99 5.66 -11.60 -23.80
N GLN A 100 6.83 -11.24 -24.32
CA GLN A 100 7.35 -11.76 -25.58
C GLN A 100 8.74 -12.33 -25.36
N LEU A 101 8.96 -13.58 -25.76
CA LEU A 101 10.29 -14.19 -25.81
C LEU A 101 10.94 -13.80 -27.13
N ILE A 102 11.99 -12.96 -27.09
CA ILE A 102 12.63 -12.40 -28.30
C ILE A 102 13.70 -13.35 -28.90
N ASP A 103 13.96 -14.51 -28.30
CA ASP A 103 14.95 -15.46 -28.83
C ASP A 103 14.39 -16.89 -28.93
N ALA A 104 13.65 -17.16 -30.01
CA ALA A 104 13.19 -18.50 -30.39
C ALA A 104 13.98 -19.01 -31.60
N THR A 105 15.31 -19.07 -31.49
CA THR A 105 16.16 -19.92 -32.34
C THR A 105 15.89 -21.42 -32.15
N ARG A 106 14.96 -21.80 -31.27
CA ARG A 106 14.45 -23.16 -31.09
C ARG A 106 12.98 -23.18 -31.48
N ASN A 107 12.61 -24.15 -32.31
CA ASN A 107 11.24 -24.53 -32.63
C ASN A 107 10.41 -24.77 -31.35
N LEU A 108 9.89 -23.71 -30.74
CA LEU A 108 8.82 -23.78 -29.75
C LEU A 108 7.50 -23.64 -30.53
N GLY A 109 7.02 -24.74 -31.11
CA GLY A 109 5.63 -24.80 -31.53
C GLY A 109 4.75 -24.48 -30.32
N ASN A 110 3.96 -23.40 -30.40
CA ASN A 110 2.88 -23.00 -29.49
C ASN A 110 3.03 -23.48 -28.04
N LYS A 111 4.17 -23.22 -27.38
CA LYS A 111 4.24 -23.44 -25.94
C LYS A 111 3.45 -22.32 -25.27
N ASP A 112 2.45 -22.71 -24.50
CA ASP A 112 1.65 -21.80 -23.72
C ASP A 112 2.55 -21.03 -22.74
N LEU A 113 2.70 -19.73 -22.97
CA LEU A 113 3.53 -18.85 -22.14
C LEU A 113 3.03 -18.82 -20.69
N ASP A 114 1.74 -19.06 -20.48
CA ASP A 114 1.15 -19.15 -19.14
C ASP A 114 1.68 -20.34 -18.33
N SER A 115 2.28 -21.35 -18.98
CA SER A 115 2.93 -22.47 -18.30
C SER A 115 4.36 -22.18 -17.83
N VAL A 116 4.98 -21.12 -18.34
CA VAL A 116 6.39 -20.77 -18.09
C VAL A 116 6.53 -19.51 -17.26
N ILE A 117 5.65 -18.54 -17.48
CA ILE A 117 5.72 -17.22 -16.85
C ILE A 117 4.94 -17.25 -15.54
N PRO A 118 5.59 -16.95 -14.40
CA PRO A 118 4.89 -16.82 -13.13
C PRO A 118 3.82 -15.72 -13.20
N ASP A 119 2.60 -16.06 -12.82
CA ASP A 119 1.43 -15.18 -12.81
C ASP A 119 1.20 -14.48 -11.45
N GLY A 120 1.83 -15.00 -10.39
CA GLY A 120 1.74 -14.43 -9.06
C GLY A 120 2.50 -13.11 -8.91
N ILE A 121 1.83 -12.09 -8.36
CA ILE A 121 2.38 -10.74 -8.09
C ILE A 121 3.71 -10.79 -7.31
N ASN A 122 3.85 -11.73 -6.38
CA ASN A 122 5.08 -11.90 -5.58
C ASN A 122 6.26 -12.44 -6.40
N LYS A 123 6.01 -13.01 -7.58
CA LYS A 123 6.99 -13.57 -8.50
C LYS A 123 7.29 -12.64 -9.69
N THR A 124 6.55 -11.54 -9.80
CA THR A 124 6.67 -10.52 -10.87
C THR A 124 7.10 -9.15 -10.32
N GLY A 125 7.82 -9.13 -9.19
CA GLY A 125 8.32 -7.89 -8.59
C GLY A 125 7.21 -6.93 -8.13
N GLY A 126 6.01 -7.45 -7.84
CA GLY A 126 4.87 -6.65 -7.42
C GLY A 126 3.98 -6.16 -8.57
N LEU A 127 4.27 -6.54 -9.83
CA LEU A 127 3.49 -6.09 -10.98
C LEU A 127 2.35 -7.06 -11.31
N PRO A 128 1.09 -6.59 -11.40
CA PRO A 128 -0.03 -7.44 -11.73
C PRO A 128 -0.10 -7.74 -13.23
N LYS A 129 -0.51 -8.98 -13.57
CA LYS A 129 -0.78 -9.39 -14.97
C LYS A 129 -1.94 -8.62 -15.60
N ILE A 130 -2.89 -8.17 -14.79
CA ILE A 130 -4.07 -7.41 -15.22
C ILE A 130 -4.24 -6.21 -14.29
N LEU A 131 -4.38 -5.02 -14.87
CA LEU A 131 -4.66 -3.78 -14.16
C LEU A 131 -5.96 -3.16 -14.68
N LYS A 132 -6.86 -2.81 -13.77
CA LYS A 132 -8.10 -2.07 -14.09
C LYS A 132 -8.00 -0.65 -13.57
N ILE A 133 -8.28 0.33 -14.42
CA ILE A 133 -8.24 1.76 -14.09
C ILE A 133 -9.45 2.49 -14.66
N PHE A 134 -9.73 3.66 -14.13
CA PHE A 134 -10.75 4.60 -14.61
C PHE A 134 -10.11 5.98 -14.74
N THR A 135 -10.72 6.84 -15.56
CA THR A 135 -10.28 8.22 -15.80
C THR A 135 -11.42 9.19 -15.58
#